data_AF-A0A5B0R059-F1
#
_entry.id   AF-A0A5B0R059-F1
#
_cell.length_a   1.000
_cell.length_b   1.000
_cell.length_c   1.000
_cell.angle_alpha   90.00
_cell.angle_beta   90.00
_cell.angle_gamma   90.00
#
_symmetry.space_group_name_H-M   'P 1'
#
loop_
_entity.id
_entity.type
_entity.pdbx_description
1 polymer ?
#
loop_
_entity_poly.entity_id
_entity_poly.type
_entity_poly.pdbx_seq_one_letter_code
_entity_poly.pdbx_strand_id
1 'polypeptide(L)'
;MLKTAFSILLTLLAVETATAAPFGDRNSTGPQPFQEKPCYMTGRHNVPHGVIINTHVQCLEGSGPFHDIPDVVYDNMQYSVYDYQKYPNLSPVGFALEYFTPHKRTKSITKALENLMVLYGATNAGLRSWGEARSNDVKKIKG
;
A
#
# COMPACT_ATOMS: atom_id res chain seq x y z
N MET A 1 -50.40 -30.04 13.28
CA MET A 1 -50.53 -29.05 12.19
C MET A 1 -49.27 -28.21 12.16
N LEU A 2 -48.33 -28.66 11.34
CA LEU A 2 -46.92 -28.27 11.30
C LEU A 2 -46.71 -27.52 9.99
N LYS A 3 -47.06 -26.22 9.92
CA LYS A 3 -46.96 -25.46 8.65
C LYS A 3 -46.89 -23.93 8.74
N THR A 4 -46.68 -23.34 9.92
CA THR A 4 -46.66 -21.86 10.07
C THR A 4 -45.39 -21.28 10.72
N ALA A 5 -44.37 -22.10 10.97
CA ALA A 5 -43.12 -21.63 11.61
C ALA A 5 -41.95 -21.38 10.63
N PHE A 6 -42.15 -21.54 9.32
CA PHE A 6 -41.06 -21.43 8.32
C PHE A 6 -40.99 -20.08 7.59
N SER A 7 -41.91 -19.14 7.86
CA SER A 7 -41.97 -17.86 7.12
C SER A 7 -41.39 -16.64 7.85
N ILE A 8 -40.96 -16.77 9.11
CA ILE A 8 -40.37 -15.64 9.86
C ILE A 8 -38.83 -15.63 9.75
N LEU A 9 -38.21 -16.74 9.32
CA LEU A 9 -36.75 -16.84 9.21
C LEU A 9 -36.17 -16.26 7.90
N LEU A 10 -37.01 -15.80 6.96
CA LEU A 10 -36.56 -15.28 5.66
C LEU A 10 -36.51 -13.74 5.56
N THR A 11 -36.97 -13.01 6.57
CA THR A 11 -37.04 -11.53 6.54
C THR A 11 -35.97 -10.82 7.36
N LEU A 12 -35.04 -11.53 8.00
CA LEU A 12 -33.95 -10.94 8.81
C LEU A 12 -32.58 -10.92 8.11
N LEU A 13 -32.50 -11.33 6.84
CA LEU A 13 -31.26 -11.30 6.04
C LEU A 13 -31.08 -10.01 5.23
N ALA A 14 -31.84 -8.95 5.54
CA ALA A 14 -31.85 -7.71 4.77
C ALA A 14 -31.33 -6.49 5.53
N VAL A 15 -30.29 -6.61 6.36
CA VAL A 15 -29.53 -5.44 6.82
C VAL A 15 -28.07 -5.84 7.05
N GLU A 16 -27.27 -5.76 5.99
CA GLU A 16 -25.88 -5.28 6.02
C GLU A 16 -25.31 -5.36 4.61
N THR A 17 -25.04 -4.21 3.99
CA THR A 17 -23.78 -3.91 3.31
C THR A 17 -23.81 -2.48 2.75
N ALA A 18 -22.94 -1.66 3.35
CA ALA A 18 -22.21 -0.56 2.75
C ALA A 18 -22.92 0.32 1.70
N THR A 19 -23.24 1.55 2.11
CA THR A 19 -23.06 2.72 1.25
C THR A 19 -21.56 2.88 0.92
N ALA A 20 -21.06 2.05 0.01
CA ALA A 20 -19.91 2.42 -0.79
C ALA A 20 -20.43 3.41 -1.83
N ALA A 21 -19.94 4.66 -1.76
CA ALA A 21 -20.12 5.61 -2.84
C ALA A 21 -19.67 4.95 -4.16
N PRO A 22 -20.35 5.20 -5.29
CA PRO A 22 -19.89 4.70 -6.57
C PRO A 22 -18.61 5.45 -6.90
N PHE A 23 -17.46 4.86 -6.56
CA PHE A 23 -16.24 5.11 -7.32
C PHE A 23 -16.57 4.64 -8.73
N GLY A 24 -16.85 5.62 -9.59
CA GLY A 24 -17.24 5.37 -10.96
C GLY A 24 -16.30 4.35 -11.60
N ASP A 25 -16.91 3.31 -12.15
CA ASP A 25 -16.32 2.48 -13.18
C ASP A 25 -15.78 3.39 -14.28
N ARG A 26 -14.48 3.65 -14.22
CA ARG A 26 -13.72 3.96 -15.43
C ARG A 26 -13.09 2.67 -15.87
N ASN A 27 -13.83 1.96 -16.73
CA ASN A 27 -13.26 1.14 -17.79
C ASN A 27 -12.11 1.94 -18.44
N SER A 28 -10.89 1.66 -18.01
CA SER A 28 -9.68 2.29 -18.56
C SER A 28 -8.80 1.17 -19.09
N THR A 29 -9.23 0.56 -20.20
CA THR A 29 -8.46 -0.41 -20.99
C THR A 29 -7.39 0.28 -21.87
N GLY A 30 -6.82 1.38 -21.38
CA GLY A 30 -5.78 2.14 -22.08
C GLY A 30 -4.68 2.55 -21.12
N PRO A 31 -3.45 2.82 -21.61
CA PRO A 31 -2.41 3.45 -20.81
C PRO A 31 -2.99 4.72 -20.18
N GLN A 32 -2.92 4.83 -18.85
CA GLN A 32 -3.28 6.06 -18.16
C GLN A 32 -2.50 7.21 -18.83
N PRO A 33 -3.15 8.29 -19.27
CA PRO A 33 -2.43 9.46 -19.79
C PRO A 33 -1.41 9.87 -18.73
N PHE A 34 -0.21 10.30 -19.15
CA PHE A 34 0.89 10.73 -18.27
C PHE A 34 0.39 11.78 -17.26
N GLN A 35 -0.19 11.33 -16.15
CA GLN A 35 -0.21 12.07 -14.92
C GLN A 35 1.25 12.30 -14.58
N GLU A 36 1.61 13.52 -14.15
CA GLU A 36 2.96 13.82 -13.73
C GLU A 36 3.48 12.68 -12.86
N LYS A 37 4.50 12.00 -13.39
CA LYS A 37 5.00 10.78 -12.80
C LYS A 37 5.49 11.14 -11.40
N PRO A 38 5.01 10.47 -10.34
CA PRO A 38 5.43 10.78 -8.99
C PRO A 38 6.96 10.75 -8.86
N CYS A 39 7.52 11.61 -8.02
CA CYS A 39 8.96 11.83 -7.90
C CYS A 39 9.76 10.55 -7.58
N TYR A 40 9.15 9.59 -6.88
CA TYR A 40 9.78 8.32 -6.49
C TYR A 40 9.75 7.25 -7.59
N MET A 41 8.96 7.47 -8.65
CA MET A 41 8.97 6.63 -9.83
C MET A 41 10.05 7.15 -10.77
N THR A 42 11.29 6.69 -10.61
CA THR A 42 12.44 7.18 -11.39
C THR A 42 12.75 6.32 -12.61
N GLY A 43 12.31 5.05 -12.66
CA GLY A 43 12.60 4.11 -13.74
C GLY A 43 11.71 4.26 -14.99
N ARG A 44 12.09 3.66 -16.10
CA ARG A 44 11.43 3.85 -17.42
C ARG A 44 10.29 2.88 -17.73
N HIS A 45 10.01 1.92 -16.85
CA HIS A 45 9.01 0.89 -17.04
C HIS A 45 7.66 1.29 -16.45
N ASN A 46 6.59 0.86 -17.11
CA ASN A 46 5.24 0.98 -16.58
C ASN A 46 5.09 0.05 -15.37
N VAL A 47 4.48 0.59 -14.32
CA VAL A 47 4.18 -0.18 -13.12
C VAL A 47 2.92 -1.03 -13.37
N PRO A 48 2.85 -2.28 -12.89
CA PRO A 48 1.65 -3.12 -13.05
C PRO A 48 0.38 -2.46 -12.48
N HIS A 49 -0.77 -2.70 -13.10
CA HIS A 49 -2.07 -2.10 -12.72
C HIS A 49 -2.48 -2.30 -11.25
N GLY A 50 -2.02 -3.37 -10.61
CA GLY A 50 -2.31 -3.64 -9.19
C GLY A 50 -1.48 -2.84 -8.18
N VAL A 51 -0.55 -2.00 -8.63
CA VAL A 51 0.26 -1.17 -7.74
C VAL A 51 -0.41 0.18 -7.57
N ILE A 52 -0.72 0.51 -6.32
CA ILE A 52 -1.31 1.80 -5.95
C ILE A 52 -0.24 2.87 -6.03
N ILE A 53 -0.52 3.94 -6.80
CA ILE A 53 0.33 5.11 -6.94
C ILE A 53 -0.31 6.26 -6.17
N ASN A 54 0.42 6.85 -5.23
CA ASN A 54 -0.03 7.99 -4.45
C ASN A 54 0.79 9.24 -4.82
N THR A 55 0.13 10.23 -5.44
CA THR A 55 0.76 11.47 -5.91
C THR A 55 1.04 12.49 -4.80
N HIS A 56 0.53 12.28 -3.58
CA HIS A 56 0.76 13.15 -2.43
C HIS A 56 2.02 12.79 -1.64
N VAL A 57 2.68 11.68 -1.98
CA VAL A 57 3.97 11.30 -1.38
C VAL A 57 5.05 12.22 -1.93
N GLN A 58 5.83 12.81 -1.05
CA GLN A 58 6.92 13.71 -1.38
C GLN A 58 8.25 12.96 -1.36
N CYS A 59 9.21 13.42 -2.15
CA CYS A 59 10.56 12.87 -2.15
C CYS A 59 11.49 13.78 -1.37
N LEU A 60 12.40 13.16 -0.64
CA LEU A 60 13.51 13.85 -0.01
C LEU A 60 14.68 13.87 -0.98
N GLU A 61 15.30 15.05 -1.15
CA GLU A 61 16.50 15.20 -1.94
C GLU A 61 17.66 14.39 -1.35
N GLY A 62 18.49 13.82 -2.21
CA GLY A 62 19.64 13.01 -1.81
C GLY A 62 19.43 11.50 -1.98
N SER A 63 20.26 10.71 -1.29
CA SER A 63 20.24 9.24 -1.41
C SER A 63 19.12 8.62 -0.58
N GLY A 64 18.27 7.82 -1.22
CA GLY A 64 17.31 6.96 -0.54
C GLY A 64 17.87 5.58 -0.18
N PRO A 65 17.07 4.72 0.48
CA PRO A 65 17.48 3.36 0.83
C PRO A 65 17.73 2.42 -0.36
N PHE A 66 17.30 2.84 -1.56
CA PHE A 66 17.48 2.11 -2.80
C PHE A 66 18.21 3.01 -3.80
N HIS A 67 19.10 2.41 -4.61
CA HIS A 67 19.84 3.15 -5.63
C HIS A 67 18.89 3.72 -6.68
N ASP A 68 19.11 4.99 -7.05
CA ASP A 68 18.30 5.76 -8.00
C ASP A 68 16.83 5.97 -7.61
N ILE A 69 16.45 5.68 -6.36
CA ILE A 69 15.10 5.93 -5.84
C ILE A 69 15.26 6.83 -4.62
N PRO A 70 14.65 8.04 -4.64
CA PRO A 70 14.72 8.94 -3.50
C PRO A 70 14.02 8.33 -2.29
N ASP A 71 14.41 8.77 -1.09
CA ASP A 71 13.61 8.49 0.09
C ASP A 71 12.29 9.25 0.00
N VAL A 72 11.25 8.71 0.63
CA VAL A 72 9.89 9.24 0.54
C VAL A 72 9.34 9.63 1.90
N VAL A 73 8.55 10.70 1.92
CA VAL A 73 7.86 11.22 3.10
C VAL A 73 6.36 11.39 2.85
N TYR A 74 5.57 11.04 3.85
CA TYR A 74 4.12 11.17 3.83
C TYR A 74 3.62 11.38 5.25
N ASP A 75 2.84 12.45 5.47
CA ASP A 75 2.28 12.80 6.79
C ASP A 75 3.35 12.82 7.90
N ASN A 76 4.50 13.46 7.61
CA ASN A 76 5.69 13.56 8.48
C ASN A 76 6.38 12.22 8.83
N MET A 77 6.02 11.12 8.15
CA MET A 77 6.71 9.84 8.28
C MET A 77 7.61 9.60 7.06
N GLN A 78 8.84 9.16 7.31
CA GLN A 78 9.87 8.91 6.28
C GLN A 78 10.13 7.42 6.14
N TYR A 79 10.20 6.90 4.91
CA TYR A 79 10.37 5.45 4.67
C TYR A 79 11.65 4.91 5.30
N SER A 80 12.81 5.57 5.10
CA SER A 80 14.08 5.05 5.64
C SER A 80 14.09 4.88 7.16
N VAL A 81 13.29 5.62 7.92
CA VAL A 81 13.17 5.43 9.38
C VAL A 81 12.64 4.03 9.72
N TYR A 82 11.80 3.47 8.85
CA TYR A 82 11.13 2.18 9.02
C TYR A 82 11.58 1.15 7.97
N ASP A 83 12.79 1.30 7.42
CA ASP A 83 13.33 0.39 6.41
C ASP A 83 13.73 -0.96 7.02
N TYR A 84 13.07 -2.02 6.57
CA TYR A 84 13.36 -3.40 6.93
C TYR A 84 14.85 -3.78 6.74
N GLN A 85 15.54 -3.23 5.74
CA GLN A 85 16.96 -3.56 5.47
C GLN A 85 17.89 -3.20 6.64
N LYS A 86 17.45 -2.33 7.56
CA LYS A 86 18.18 -2.00 8.79
C LYS A 86 18.10 -3.10 9.86
N TYR A 87 17.29 -4.12 9.64
CA TYR A 87 16.99 -5.20 10.61
C TYR A 87 17.35 -6.57 10.04
N PRO A 88 18.64 -6.85 9.80
CA PRO A 88 19.10 -8.07 9.14
C PRO A 88 18.80 -9.36 9.93
N ASN A 89 18.49 -9.24 11.22
CA ASN A 89 18.19 -10.37 12.11
C ASN A 89 16.70 -10.77 12.10
N LEU A 90 15.83 -9.99 11.45
CA LEU A 90 14.41 -10.27 11.34
C LEU A 90 14.09 -10.81 9.95
N SER A 91 13.15 -11.75 9.86
CA SER A 91 12.51 -12.04 8.57
C SER A 91 11.53 -10.90 8.22
N PRO A 92 11.08 -10.77 6.97
CA PRO A 92 10.09 -9.75 6.62
C PRO A 92 8.79 -9.86 7.44
N VAL A 93 8.35 -11.09 7.73
CA VAL A 93 7.21 -11.35 8.63
C VAL A 93 7.56 -10.97 10.07
N GLY A 94 8.75 -11.35 10.56
CA GLY A 94 9.20 -11.00 11.92
C GLY A 94 9.28 -9.49 12.14
N PHE A 95 9.79 -8.75 11.15
CA PHE A 95 9.82 -7.30 11.16
C PHE A 95 8.41 -6.69 11.21
N ALA A 96 7.49 -7.18 10.38
CA ALA A 96 6.10 -6.70 10.40
C ALA A 96 5.41 -6.99 11.74
N LEU A 97 5.68 -8.15 12.35
CA LEU A 97 5.15 -8.48 13.68
C LEU A 97 5.71 -7.56 14.76
N GLU A 98 7.01 -7.30 14.74
CA GLU A 98 7.68 -6.44 15.73
C GLU A 98 7.24 -4.97 15.61
N TYR A 99 7.22 -4.42 14.40
CA TYR A 99 7.05 -2.98 14.19
C TYR A 99 5.64 -2.54 13.79
N PHE A 100 4.84 -3.42 13.21
CA PHE A 100 3.50 -3.09 12.69
C PHE A 100 2.35 -3.78 13.44
N THR A 101 2.63 -4.53 14.50
CA THR A 101 1.61 -5.15 15.35
C THR A 101 1.53 -4.47 16.72
N PRO A 102 0.74 -3.39 16.85
CA PRO A 102 0.68 -2.64 18.10
C PRO A 102 -0.03 -3.45 19.20
N HIS A 103 0.48 -3.39 20.43
CA HIS A 103 -0.16 -4.02 21.60
C HIS A 103 -1.56 -3.47 21.91
N LYS A 104 -1.83 -2.20 21.55
CA LYS A 104 -3.15 -1.57 21.66
C LYS A 104 -3.45 -0.80 20.38
N ARG A 105 -4.66 -0.92 19.84
CA ARG A 105 -5.12 -0.10 18.72
C ARG A 105 -5.70 1.23 19.22
N THR A 106 -5.19 2.32 18.69
CA THR A 106 -5.74 3.67 18.85
C THR A 106 -5.87 4.30 17.47
N LYS A 107 -6.68 5.36 17.33
CA LYS A 107 -6.82 6.09 16.06
C LYS A 107 -5.48 6.60 15.53
N SER A 108 -4.61 7.10 16.42
CA SER A 108 -3.27 7.59 16.03
C SER A 108 -2.36 6.47 15.53
N ILE A 109 -2.37 5.30 16.19
CA ILE A 109 -1.60 4.14 15.75
C ILE A 109 -2.12 3.61 14.43
N THR A 110 -3.44 3.49 14.26
CA THR A 110 -4.04 3.08 12.99
C THR A 110 -3.63 4.03 11.86
N LYS A 111 -3.68 5.35 12.10
CA LYS A 111 -3.24 6.35 11.13
C LYS A 111 -1.76 6.21 10.78
N ALA A 112 -0.89 5.97 11.76
CA ALA A 112 0.53 5.74 11.52
C ALA A 112 0.78 4.48 10.66
N LEU A 113 0.04 3.39 10.92
CA LEU A 113 0.12 2.17 10.10
C LEU A 113 -0.37 2.40 8.67
N GLU A 114 -1.47 3.13 8.48
CA GLU A 114 -1.95 3.51 7.15
C GLU A 114 -0.92 4.37 6.40
N ASN A 115 -0.27 5.32 7.07
CA ASN A 115 0.80 6.12 6.48
C ASN A 115 2.02 5.26 6.10
N LEU A 116 2.39 4.28 6.93
CA LEU A 116 3.44 3.30 6.61
C LEU A 116 3.10 2.47 5.37
N MET A 117 1.85 2.04 5.23
CA MET A 117 1.39 1.34 4.02
C MET A 117 1.54 2.22 2.77
N VAL A 118 1.26 3.53 2.87
CA VAL A 118 1.48 4.49 1.79
C VAL A 118 2.97 4.59 1.42
N LEU A 119 3.85 4.74 2.41
CA LEU A 119 5.30 4.83 2.19
C LEU A 119 5.86 3.57 1.54
N TYR A 120 5.54 2.39 2.08
CA TYR A 120 5.94 1.10 1.50
C TYR A 120 5.37 0.90 0.09
N GLY A 121 4.13 1.34 -0.15
CA GLY A 121 3.50 1.33 -1.46
C GLY A 121 4.24 2.18 -2.48
N ALA A 122 4.58 3.42 -2.13
CA ALA A 122 5.33 4.34 -2.98
C ALA A 122 6.72 3.80 -3.32
N THR A 123 7.47 3.30 -2.32
CA THR A 123 8.79 2.69 -2.54
C THR A 123 8.71 1.47 -3.46
N ASN A 124 7.72 0.59 -3.26
CA ASN A 124 7.48 -0.57 -4.14
C ASN A 124 7.12 -0.14 -5.58
N ALA A 125 6.32 0.92 -5.75
CA ALA A 125 6.02 1.48 -7.07
C ALA A 125 7.28 2.04 -7.73
N GLY A 126 8.12 2.77 -6.97
CA GLY A 126 9.41 3.26 -7.42
C GLY A 126 10.31 2.13 -7.94
N LEU A 127 10.47 1.06 -7.15
CA LEU A 127 11.24 -0.12 -7.55
C LEU A 127 10.69 -0.79 -8.80
N ARG A 128 9.38 -0.96 -8.89
CA ARG A 128 8.73 -1.58 -10.05
C ARG A 128 8.80 -0.73 -11.32
N SER A 129 8.99 0.59 -11.19
CA SER A 129 9.21 1.46 -12.34
C SER A 129 10.53 1.16 -13.07
N TRP A 130 11.42 0.36 -12.49
CA TRP A 130 12.67 -0.12 -13.13
C TRP A 130 12.56 -1.51 -13.77
N GLY A 131 11.39 -2.17 -13.72
CA GLY A 131 11.20 -3.48 -14.30
C GLY A 131 12.18 -4.52 -13.73
N GLU A 132 12.76 -5.35 -14.61
CA GLU A 132 13.67 -6.43 -14.21
C GLU A 132 14.98 -5.94 -13.57
N ALA A 133 15.41 -4.71 -13.86
CA ALA A 133 16.67 -4.16 -13.35
C ALA A 133 16.70 -4.08 -11.81
N ARG A 134 15.52 -4.06 -11.16
CA ARG A 134 15.36 -3.99 -9.70
C ARG A 134 14.54 -5.15 -9.13
N SER A 135 14.36 -6.25 -9.86
CA SER A 135 13.55 -7.39 -9.43
C SER A 135 14.02 -7.98 -8.08
N ASN A 136 15.33 -8.02 -7.83
CA ASN A 136 15.88 -8.47 -6.55
C ASN A 136 15.58 -7.51 -5.40
N ASP A 137 15.61 -6.20 -5.63
CA ASP A 137 15.30 -5.20 -4.62
C ASP A 137 13.79 -5.24 -4.27
N VAL A 138 12.93 -5.50 -5.25
CA VAL A 138 11.49 -5.75 -5.03
C VAL A 138 11.24 -6.98 -4.14
N LYS A 139 12.07 -8.03 -4.21
CA LYS A 139 11.91 -9.21 -3.34
C LYS A 139 12.18 -8.88 -1.87
N LYS A 140 13.16 -8.01 -1.60
CA LYS A 140 13.56 -7.63 -0.23
C LYS A 140 12.43 -6.97 0.56
N ILE A 141 11.51 -6.28 -0.12
CA ILE A 141 10.39 -5.59 0.52
C ILE A 141 9.11 -6.43 0.66
N LYS A 142 9.03 -7.61 0.00
CA LYS A 142 7.80 -8.41 -0.05
C LYS A 142 7.75 -9.62 0.88
N GLY A 143 8.89 -10.10 1.38
CA GLY A 143 8.93 -11.43 2.01
C GLY A 143 9.32 -12.50 1.02
#